data_AF-A0A1Y4R9B8-F1
#
_entry.id   AF-A0A1Y4R9B8-F1
#
_cell.length_a   1.000
_cell.length_b   1.000
_cell.length_c   1.000
_cell.angle_alpha   90.00
_cell.angle_beta   90.00
_cell.angle_gamma   90.00
#
_symmetry.space_group_name_H-M   'P 1'
#
loop_
_entity.id
_entity.type
_entity.pdbx_description
1 polymer ?
#
loop_
_entity_poly.entity_id
_entity_poly.type
_entity_poly.pdbx_seq_one_letter_code
_entity_poly.pdbx_strand_id
1 'polypeptide(L)'
;MKLKKNIIKIFISTLMVLLSIPVINVSALDLKDIVTMQLSSLLEKNVEISSIYHLYDLNNEQVYDLYEYNDGYAVATKNGFISEAMPNSDNPYKDVLNKKLYYFGPYNYFYDNNGVMTSVSGETIPTTRSTENNFSEELIKANNEVLNSNPMVMTRGDNVWRGTSSSRFTRYKNWKNTNNTCGPHAAAVILAYIDDYIDDRIVPSNIRTRNSTSPGKLITELAAHTTNPTATRPVNVSNGMWYIISKQAGLYFAPGYQSVGTTWGKAVEKIKGFPNCVGIGLVKAFGSTYGDHWVVGYQYKEDANNKGYFKCYDSWGKSDATIHASWTLGLVWVNKK
;
A
#
# COMPACT_ATOMS: atom_id res chain seq x y z
N MET A 1 -32.51 -59.79 -52.44
CA MET A 1 -31.78 -60.63 -51.47
C MET A 1 -30.48 -59.92 -51.10
N LYS A 2 -30.46 -59.32 -49.90
CA LYS A 2 -29.33 -59.03 -49.00
C LYS A 2 -27.92 -58.65 -49.52
N LEU A 3 -27.46 -57.50 -48.97
CA LEU A 3 -26.10 -57.13 -48.53
C LEU A 3 -25.08 -56.71 -49.62
N LYS A 4 -24.19 -55.70 -49.47
CA LYS A 4 -23.56 -55.12 -48.27
C LYS A 4 -22.78 -53.82 -48.63
N LYS A 5 -22.90 -52.80 -47.77
CA LYS A 5 -21.84 -51.95 -47.17
C LYS A 5 -20.82 -51.14 -48.01
N ASN A 6 -20.78 -49.82 -47.68
CA ASN A 6 -19.64 -48.92 -47.40
C ASN A 6 -19.71 -47.60 -48.19
N ILE A 7 -20.22 -46.52 -47.60
CA ILE A 7 -19.52 -45.50 -46.77
C ILE A 7 -18.49 -44.68 -47.56
N ILE A 8 -18.96 -43.50 -47.99
CA ILE A 8 -18.34 -42.16 -47.88
C ILE A 8 -16.83 -42.08 -48.17
N LYS A 9 -16.49 -41.59 -49.37
CA LYS A 9 -15.31 -40.75 -49.64
C LYS A 9 -15.58 -39.86 -50.83
N ILE A 10 -16.00 -38.60 -50.61
CA ILE A 10 -15.88 -37.58 -51.65
C ILE A 10 -15.50 -36.24 -51.01
N PHE A 11 -14.66 -35.48 -51.74
CA PHE A 11 -14.53 -34.02 -51.76
C PHE A 11 -13.61 -33.40 -50.67
N ILE A 12 -12.70 -32.45 -50.93
CA ILE A 12 -12.50 -31.48 -52.02
C ILE A 12 -11.01 -31.11 -52.15
N SER A 13 -10.59 -30.93 -53.39
CA SER A 13 -9.38 -30.22 -53.84
C SER A 13 -9.28 -28.78 -53.31
N THR A 14 -8.25 -28.44 -52.53
CA THR A 14 -7.91 -27.03 -52.31
C THR A 14 -6.39 -26.84 -52.26
N LEU A 15 -5.85 -26.35 -53.38
CA LEU A 15 -4.84 -25.31 -53.50
C LEU A 15 -3.85 -25.17 -52.31
N MET A 16 -2.69 -25.84 -52.42
CA MET A 16 -1.49 -25.51 -51.64
C MET A 16 -0.92 -24.18 -52.15
N VAL A 17 -1.35 -23.06 -51.57
CA VAL A 17 -0.53 -21.85 -51.51
C VAL A 17 0.25 -21.94 -50.21
N LEU A 18 1.55 -22.22 -50.33
CA LEU A 18 2.55 -22.03 -49.27
C LEU A 18 2.57 -20.55 -48.91
N LEU A 19 1.72 -20.13 -47.97
CA LEU A 19 1.96 -18.93 -47.19
C LEU A 19 3.10 -19.27 -46.23
N SER A 20 4.31 -18.86 -46.59
CA SER A 20 5.37 -18.62 -45.62
C SER A 20 4.90 -17.51 -44.69
N ILE A 21 4.12 -17.87 -43.67
CA ILE A 21 3.90 -17.01 -42.52
C ILE A 21 5.28 -16.86 -41.90
N PRO A 22 5.88 -15.65 -41.83
CA PRO A 22 7.05 -15.48 -41.03
C PRO A 22 6.64 -15.92 -39.63
N VAL A 23 7.30 -16.97 -39.12
CA VAL A 23 7.28 -17.26 -37.69
C VAL A 23 7.82 -15.99 -37.06
N ILE A 24 6.92 -15.13 -36.56
CA ILE A 24 7.31 -14.03 -35.72
C ILE A 24 7.98 -14.73 -34.55
N ASN A 25 9.30 -14.64 -34.51
CA ASN A 25 10.06 -14.88 -33.30
C ASN A 25 9.50 -13.86 -32.31
N VAL A 26 8.54 -14.28 -31.49
CA VAL A 26 8.16 -13.52 -30.30
C VAL A 26 9.35 -13.66 -29.37
N SER A 27 10.40 -12.88 -29.62
CA SER A 27 11.40 -12.60 -28.62
C SER A 27 10.62 -12.13 -27.40
N ALA A 28 10.88 -12.73 -26.24
CA ALA A 28 10.37 -12.19 -24.99
C ALA A 28 10.62 -10.68 -25.00
N LEU A 29 9.55 -9.88 -24.89
CA LEU A 29 9.69 -8.43 -24.86
C LEU A 29 10.67 -8.07 -23.76
N ASP A 30 11.57 -7.13 -24.03
CA ASP A 30 12.45 -6.60 -23.00
C ASP A 30 11.59 -5.92 -21.92
N LEU A 31 12.05 -5.94 -20.67
CA LEU A 31 11.34 -5.34 -19.55
C LEU A 31 11.07 -3.85 -19.81
N LYS A 32 12.02 -3.17 -20.45
CA LYS A 32 11.86 -1.78 -20.91
C LYS A 32 10.65 -1.63 -21.84
N ASP A 33 10.47 -2.52 -22.80
CA ASP A 33 9.37 -2.45 -23.76
C ASP A 33 8.02 -2.69 -23.07
N ILE A 34 7.96 -3.68 -22.16
CA ILE A 34 6.77 -3.97 -21.35
C ILE A 34 6.35 -2.73 -20.55
N VAL A 35 7.30 -2.12 -19.84
CA VAL A 35 7.04 -0.92 -19.03
C VAL A 35 6.64 0.26 -19.91
N THR A 36 7.30 0.46 -21.05
CA THR A 36 6.99 1.54 -22.00
C THR A 36 5.57 1.42 -22.55
N MET A 37 5.15 0.21 -22.94
CA MET A 37 3.80 -0.07 -23.41
C MET A 37 2.75 0.18 -22.32
N GLN A 38 3.01 -0.30 -21.10
CA GLN A 38 2.11 -0.08 -19.96
C GLN A 38 1.98 1.41 -19.62
N LEU A 39 3.09 2.16 -19.59
CA LEU A 39 3.08 3.60 -19.33
C LEU A 39 2.34 4.36 -20.43
N SER A 40 2.55 4.00 -21.69
CA SER A 40 1.88 4.65 -22.81
C SER A 40 0.36 4.46 -22.76
N SER A 41 -0.07 3.24 -22.39
CA SER A 41 -1.49 2.92 -22.16
C SER A 41 -2.06 3.68 -20.96
N LEU A 42 -1.37 3.64 -19.82
CA LEU A 42 -1.81 4.28 -18.57
C LEU A 42 -1.93 5.80 -18.68
N LEU A 43 -0.98 6.44 -19.37
CA LEU A 43 -0.89 7.89 -19.49
C LEU A 43 -1.59 8.42 -20.76
N GLU A 44 -2.16 7.52 -21.57
CA GLU A 44 -2.81 7.83 -22.86
C GLU A 44 -1.93 8.71 -23.78
N LYS A 45 -0.62 8.44 -23.83
CA LYS A 45 0.35 9.21 -24.61
C LYS A 45 1.54 8.36 -25.03
N ASN A 46 2.31 8.83 -26.01
CA ASN A 46 3.59 8.21 -26.36
C ASN A 46 4.62 8.44 -25.25
N VAL A 47 5.26 7.36 -24.79
CA VAL A 47 6.32 7.40 -23.78
C VAL A 47 7.62 6.92 -24.40
N GLU A 48 8.67 7.71 -24.24
CA GLU A 48 10.04 7.35 -24.64
C GLU A 48 10.94 7.36 -23.40
N ILE A 49 11.46 6.18 -23.06
CA ILE A 49 12.33 6.03 -21.89
C ILE A 49 13.72 6.56 -22.22
N SER A 50 14.13 7.61 -21.51
CA SER A 50 15.43 8.28 -21.65
C SER A 50 16.52 7.65 -20.79
N SER A 51 16.18 7.14 -19.61
CA SER A 51 17.13 6.57 -18.65
C SER A 51 16.47 5.57 -17.72
N ILE A 52 17.27 4.62 -17.22
CA ILE A 52 16.83 3.57 -16.29
C ILE A 52 17.84 3.51 -15.13
N TYR A 53 17.34 3.53 -13.90
CA TYR A 53 18.13 3.46 -12.68
C TYR A 53 17.66 2.31 -11.79
N HIS A 54 18.62 1.54 -11.29
CA HIS A 54 18.33 0.39 -10.43
C HIS A 54 18.04 0.83 -9.00
N LEU A 55 16.93 0.32 -8.44
CA LEU A 55 16.50 0.63 -7.09
C LEU A 55 16.47 -0.64 -6.24
N TYR A 56 16.91 -0.50 -5.00
CA TYR A 56 17.00 -1.58 -4.04
C TYR A 56 15.84 -1.53 -3.05
N ASP A 57 15.36 -2.69 -2.62
CA ASP A 57 14.42 -2.78 -1.51
C ASP A 57 15.13 -2.78 -0.15
N LEU A 58 14.34 -3.00 0.90
CA LEU A 58 14.87 -3.13 2.27
C LEU A 58 15.85 -4.29 2.39
N ASN A 59 15.68 -5.38 1.65
CA ASN A 59 16.55 -6.55 1.67
C ASN A 59 17.85 -6.33 0.90
N ASN A 60 18.10 -5.11 0.41
CA ASN A 60 19.24 -4.78 -0.40
C ASN A 60 19.25 -5.55 -1.74
N GLU A 61 18.07 -6.02 -2.18
CA GLU A 61 17.85 -6.69 -3.45
C GLU A 61 17.40 -5.69 -4.51
N GLN A 62 17.94 -5.82 -5.71
CA GLN A 62 17.51 -5.02 -6.85
C GLN A 62 16.22 -5.61 -7.41
N VAL A 63 15.08 -5.06 -7.00
CA VAL A 63 13.75 -5.56 -7.36
C VAL A 63 12.85 -4.50 -8.00
N TYR A 64 13.35 -3.27 -8.14
CA TYR A 64 12.69 -2.17 -8.83
C TYR A 64 13.66 -1.46 -9.78
N ASP A 65 13.11 -0.86 -10.82
CA ASP A 65 13.80 0.06 -11.72
C ASP A 65 13.00 1.38 -11.79
N LEU A 66 13.71 2.50 -11.77
CA LEU A 66 13.17 3.82 -12.08
C LEU A 66 13.42 4.11 -13.56
N TYR A 67 12.37 4.48 -14.27
CA TYR A 67 12.37 4.84 -15.68
C TYR A 67 12.12 6.34 -15.78
N GLU A 68 13.10 7.10 -16.26
CA GLU A 68 12.86 8.48 -16.71
C GLU A 68 12.33 8.45 -18.14
N TYR A 69 11.37 9.32 -18.42
CA TYR A 69 10.80 9.54 -19.74
C TYR A 69 10.55 11.02 -19.99
N ASN A 70 10.14 11.33 -21.22
CA ASN A 70 10.03 12.66 -21.85
C ASN A 70 9.69 13.82 -20.88
N ASP A 71 8.68 13.62 -20.04
CA ASP A 71 8.14 14.62 -19.13
C ASP A 71 7.93 14.06 -17.71
N GLY A 72 8.55 12.95 -17.32
CA GLY A 72 8.26 12.34 -16.02
C GLY A 72 9.14 11.17 -15.65
N TYR A 73 8.73 10.46 -14.59
CA TYR A 73 9.35 9.20 -14.21
C TYR A 73 8.31 8.15 -13.82
N ALA A 74 8.74 6.90 -13.79
CA ALA A 74 7.98 5.78 -13.26
C ALA A 74 8.88 4.86 -12.47
N VAL A 75 8.32 4.13 -11.51
CA VAL A 75 9.00 3.04 -10.83
C VAL A 75 8.24 1.76 -11.13
N ALA A 76 8.92 0.76 -11.66
CA ALA A 76 8.34 -0.56 -11.92
C ALA A 76 9.12 -1.65 -11.18
N THR A 77 8.44 -2.75 -10.85
CA THR A 77 9.10 -3.94 -10.32
C THR A 77 9.91 -4.65 -11.40
N LYS A 78 10.82 -5.53 -11.00
CA LYS A 78 11.57 -6.42 -11.92
C LYS A 78 10.68 -7.31 -12.83
N ASN A 79 9.39 -7.44 -12.49
CA ASN A 79 8.40 -8.19 -13.27
C ASN A 79 7.58 -7.28 -14.22
N GLY A 80 7.89 -5.99 -14.26
CA GLY A 80 7.27 -5.02 -15.17
C GLY A 80 5.96 -4.42 -14.66
N PHE A 81 5.62 -4.61 -13.38
CA PHE A 81 4.45 -3.96 -12.78
C PHE A 81 4.80 -2.53 -12.36
N ILE A 82 4.09 -1.54 -12.90
CA ILE A 82 4.29 -0.14 -12.55
C ILE A 82 3.76 0.11 -11.14
N SER A 83 4.66 0.43 -10.20
CA SER A 83 4.31 0.84 -8.85
C SER A 83 3.93 2.32 -8.77
N GLU A 84 4.54 3.15 -9.59
CA GLU A 84 4.38 4.60 -9.60
C GLU A 84 4.59 5.15 -11.02
N ALA A 85 3.75 6.10 -11.48
CA ALA A 85 3.94 6.83 -12.73
C ALA A 85 3.60 8.31 -12.55
N MET A 86 4.61 9.16 -12.59
CA MET A 86 4.51 10.59 -12.29
C MET A 86 4.82 11.45 -13.52
N PRO A 87 3.79 11.81 -14.31
CA PRO A 87 3.96 12.73 -15.43
C PRO A 87 4.11 14.17 -14.92
N ASN A 88 4.87 14.97 -15.66
CA ASN A 88 5.27 16.34 -15.33
C ASN A 88 5.99 16.44 -13.98
N SER A 89 6.92 15.53 -13.71
CA SER A 89 7.66 15.49 -12.44
C SER A 89 9.10 15.09 -12.65
N ASP A 90 10.00 15.75 -11.92
CA ASP A 90 11.40 15.38 -11.92
C ASP A 90 11.63 14.04 -11.22
N ASN A 91 12.68 13.33 -11.63
CA ASN A 91 13.17 12.17 -10.91
C ASN A 91 13.50 12.51 -9.45
N PRO A 92 12.94 11.78 -8.47
CA PRO A 92 13.14 12.05 -7.05
C PRO A 92 14.60 11.89 -6.58
N TYR A 93 15.45 11.20 -7.35
CA TYR A 93 16.86 10.97 -7.04
C TYR A 93 17.83 11.85 -7.83
N LYS A 94 17.35 12.85 -8.58
CA LYS A 94 18.19 13.64 -9.53
C LYS A 94 19.49 14.17 -8.93
N ASP A 95 19.50 14.51 -7.64
CA ASP A 95 20.66 15.08 -6.95
C ASP A 95 21.59 14.03 -6.30
N VAL A 96 21.22 12.75 -6.33
CA VAL A 96 21.92 11.64 -5.66
C VAL A 96 22.11 10.39 -6.55
N LEU A 97 22.01 10.53 -7.88
CA LEU A 97 22.13 9.42 -8.84
C LEU A 97 23.47 8.66 -8.78
N ASN A 98 24.49 9.25 -8.16
CA ASN A 98 25.79 8.60 -7.93
C ASN A 98 25.83 7.71 -6.67
N LYS A 99 24.71 7.53 -5.98
CA LYS A 99 24.58 6.73 -4.75
C LYS A 99 23.79 5.44 -5.02
N LYS A 100 23.82 4.53 -4.05
CA LYS A 100 22.91 3.38 -4.04
C LYS A 100 21.51 3.86 -3.68
N LEU A 101 20.52 3.60 -4.52
CA LEU A 101 19.16 4.12 -4.40
C LEU A 101 18.22 3.05 -3.84
N TYR A 102 17.31 3.43 -2.95
CA TYR A 102 16.37 2.55 -2.27
C TYR A 102 14.94 3.04 -2.44
N TYR A 103 14.03 2.13 -2.76
CA TYR A 103 12.62 2.43 -2.95
C TYR A 103 11.76 1.54 -2.04
N PHE A 104 10.97 2.16 -1.16
CA PHE A 104 10.06 1.46 -0.25
C PHE A 104 8.58 1.69 -0.59
N GLY A 105 8.34 2.15 -1.81
CA GLY A 105 7.03 2.44 -2.35
C GLY A 105 6.84 3.90 -2.73
N PRO A 106 5.68 4.26 -3.31
CA PRO A 106 5.44 5.61 -3.79
C PRO A 106 5.74 6.63 -2.69
N TYR A 107 6.45 7.70 -3.07
CA TYR A 107 6.91 8.77 -2.19
C TYR A 107 7.95 8.41 -1.12
N ASN A 108 8.45 7.17 -1.11
CA ASN A 108 9.42 6.67 -0.12
C ASN A 108 10.76 6.36 -0.82
N TYR A 109 11.53 7.42 -1.09
CA TYR A 109 12.80 7.37 -1.80
C TYR A 109 13.97 7.63 -0.86
N PHE A 110 14.94 6.73 -0.84
CA PHE A 110 16.11 6.78 0.04
C PHE A 110 17.39 6.51 -0.72
N TYR A 111 18.54 6.90 -0.18
CA TYR A 111 19.84 6.60 -0.75
C TYR A 111 20.86 6.26 0.34
N ASP A 112 21.88 5.48 -0.03
CA ASP A 112 23.02 5.21 0.84
C ASP A 112 23.94 6.43 0.95
N ASN A 113 24.09 6.96 2.16
CA ASN A 113 25.01 8.00 2.51
C ASN A 113 26.06 7.47 3.49
N ASN A 114 27.12 6.85 2.97
CA ASN A 114 28.24 6.30 3.74
C ASN A 114 27.78 5.26 4.77
N GLY A 115 26.95 4.34 4.32
CA GLY A 115 26.37 3.30 5.14
C GLY A 115 25.12 3.76 5.88
N VAL A 116 24.65 5.01 5.75
CA VAL A 116 23.43 5.57 6.39
C VAL A 116 22.34 5.87 5.36
N MET A 117 21.16 5.28 5.53
CA MET A 117 20.03 5.40 4.63
C MET A 117 19.34 6.74 4.86
N THR A 118 19.41 7.62 3.85
CA THR A 118 18.92 9.00 3.94
C THR A 118 17.77 9.18 2.95
N SER A 119 16.66 9.75 3.40
CA SER A 119 15.54 10.14 2.53
C SER A 119 15.99 11.22 1.57
N VAL A 120 15.54 11.17 0.31
CA VAL A 120 15.76 12.27 -0.65
C VAL A 120 15.12 13.58 -0.19
N SER A 121 14.15 13.52 0.73
CA SER A 121 13.55 14.71 1.36
C SER A 121 14.42 15.36 2.44
N GLY A 122 15.61 14.81 2.73
CA GLY A 122 16.58 15.35 3.69
C GLY A 122 16.52 14.77 5.11
N GLU A 123 15.65 13.79 5.38
CA GLU A 123 15.53 13.12 6.69
C GLU A 123 16.41 11.86 6.76
N THR A 124 17.09 11.60 7.88
CA THR A 124 18.04 10.46 8.00
C THR A 124 17.46 9.31 8.82
N ILE A 125 17.64 8.08 8.33
CA ILE A 125 17.43 6.85 9.11
C ILE A 125 18.82 6.32 9.53
N PRO A 126 19.15 6.28 10.82
CA PRO A 126 20.35 5.59 11.27
C PRO A 126 20.31 4.12 10.84
N THR A 127 21.24 3.71 10.00
CA THR A 127 21.44 2.32 9.56
C THR A 127 22.07 1.44 10.62
N THR A 128 22.42 2.00 11.77
CA THR A 128 22.76 1.23 12.97
C THR A 128 21.50 0.61 13.60
N ARG A 129 20.71 -0.11 12.82
CA ARG A 129 20.16 -1.40 13.25
C ARG A 129 21.18 -2.44 12.79
N SER A 130 22.20 -2.59 13.63
CA SER A 130 23.14 -3.72 13.78
C SER A 130 23.21 -4.70 12.61
N THR A 131 24.43 -4.87 12.09
CA THR A 131 25.18 -6.10 11.73
C THR A 131 24.57 -7.51 11.86
N GLU A 132 23.35 -7.69 12.33
CA GLU A 132 22.49 -8.84 12.14
C GLU A 132 21.50 -8.52 11.02
N ASN A 133 21.93 -8.77 9.79
CA ASN A 133 21.04 -8.95 8.65
C ASN A 133 19.92 -9.91 9.06
N ASN A 134 18.70 -9.40 9.20
CA ASN A 134 17.49 -9.94 8.60
C ASN A 134 16.31 -9.08 9.08
N PHE A 135 15.73 -8.32 8.15
CA PHE A 135 14.31 -7.96 8.29
C PHE A 135 13.56 -9.27 8.59
N SER A 136 12.68 -9.27 9.61
CA SER A 136 11.97 -10.48 10.03
C SER A 136 11.36 -11.21 8.82
N GLU A 137 11.27 -12.55 8.85
CA GLU A 137 10.71 -13.32 7.71
C GLU A 137 9.35 -12.78 7.24
N GLU A 138 8.55 -12.24 8.16
CA GLU A 138 7.29 -11.53 7.89
C GLU A 138 7.47 -10.26 7.02
N LEU A 139 8.56 -9.52 7.21
CA LEU A 139 8.92 -8.32 6.44
C LEU A 139 9.35 -8.69 5.02
N ILE A 140 10.17 -9.75 4.88
CA ILE A 140 10.56 -10.29 3.58
C ILE A 140 9.31 -10.79 2.83
N LYS A 141 8.44 -11.52 3.53
CA LYS A 141 7.18 -12.01 2.97
C LYS A 141 6.26 -10.86 2.51
N ALA A 142 6.06 -9.84 3.32
CA ALA A 142 5.20 -8.69 2.96
C ALA A 142 5.74 -7.91 1.76
N ASN A 143 7.07 -7.70 1.69
CA ASN A 143 7.72 -7.10 0.54
C ASN A 143 7.50 -7.95 -0.73
N ASN A 144 7.65 -9.26 -0.63
CA ASN A 144 7.40 -10.20 -1.72
C ASN A 144 5.92 -10.24 -2.15
N GLU A 145 4.98 -10.14 -1.22
CA GLU A 145 3.54 -10.03 -1.54
C GLU A 145 3.23 -8.76 -2.33
N VAL A 146 3.87 -7.63 -2.01
CA VAL A 146 3.74 -6.38 -2.77
C VAL A 146 4.32 -6.55 -4.18
N LEU A 147 5.53 -7.10 -4.31
CA LEU A 147 6.20 -7.36 -5.59
C LEU A 147 5.40 -8.29 -6.53
N ASN A 148 4.61 -9.20 -5.96
CA ASN A 148 3.80 -10.18 -6.69
C ASN A 148 2.33 -9.78 -6.83
N SER A 149 1.91 -8.69 -6.19
CA SER A 149 0.59 -8.09 -6.38
C SER A 149 0.61 -7.11 -7.54
N ASN A 150 -0.53 -6.84 -8.18
CA ASN A 150 -0.64 -5.76 -9.17
C ASN A 150 -0.81 -4.44 -8.40
N PRO A 151 0.25 -3.65 -8.16
CA PRO A 151 0.13 -2.42 -7.37
C PRO A 151 -0.86 -1.48 -8.06
N MET A 152 -1.68 -0.78 -7.27
CA MET A 152 -2.46 0.32 -7.81
C MET A 152 -1.49 1.37 -8.36
N VAL A 153 -1.58 1.63 -9.66
CA VAL A 153 -0.69 2.58 -10.31
C VAL A 153 -1.03 4.01 -9.87
N MET A 154 -0.02 4.73 -9.40
CA MET A 154 -0.12 6.17 -9.14
C MET A 154 -0.11 6.95 -10.44
N THR A 155 -1.04 7.89 -10.58
CA THR A 155 -1.14 8.80 -11.74
C THR A 155 -1.40 10.23 -11.24
N ARG A 156 -1.55 11.20 -12.16
CA ARG A 156 -1.65 12.62 -11.83
C ARG A 156 -2.86 12.94 -10.92
N GLY A 157 -2.60 13.68 -9.84
CA GLY A 157 -3.62 14.11 -8.88
C GLY A 157 -4.54 15.23 -9.39
N ASP A 158 -5.82 15.15 -9.05
CA ASP A 158 -6.85 16.17 -9.35
C ASP A 158 -7.21 17.07 -8.16
N ASN A 159 -6.47 16.94 -7.05
CA ASN A 159 -6.69 17.68 -5.81
C ASN A 159 -8.07 17.44 -5.14
N VAL A 160 -8.72 16.31 -5.42
CA VAL A 160 -10.01 15.93 -4.85
C VAL A 160 -9.87 14.89 -3.73
N TRP A 161 -10.46 15.20 -2.55
CA TRP A 161 -10.58 14.25 -1.44
C TRP A 161 -11.58 13.14 -1.76
N ARG A 162 -11.15 11.89 -1.64
CA ARG A 162 -11.97 10.69 -1.87
C ARG A 162 -11.99 9.79 -0.64
N GLY A 163 -13.12 9.13 -0.40
CA GLY A 163 -13.31 8.23 0.75
C GLY A 163 -14.46 8.68 1.65
N THR A 164 -14.40 8.30 2.92
CA THR A 164 -15.46 8.53 3.90
C THR A 164 -15.51 10.00 4.35
N SER A 165 -16.72 10.55 4.55
CA SER A 165 -16.87 11.90 5.11
C SER A 165 -16.23 12.02 6.50
N SER A 166 -15.48 13.10 6.73
CA SER A 166 -14.87 13.43 8.02
C SER A 166 -15.89 13.53 9.15
N SER A 167 -17.15 13.86 8.84
CA SER A 167 -18.24 13.91 9.82
C SER A 167 -18.43 12.59 10.57
N ARG A 168 -18.17 11.44 9.94
CA ARG A 168 -18.27 10.12 10.61
C ARG A 168 -17.19 9.89 11.68
N PHE A 169 -16.07 10.61 11.61
CA PHE A 169 -14.97 10.48 12.58
C PHE A 169 -15.03 11.49 13.72
N THR A 170 -15.88 12.52 13.61
CA THR A 170 -16.05 13.53 14.67
C THR A 170 -16.52 12.95 16.01
N ARG A 171 -17.24 11.82 15.98
CA ARG A 171 -17.68 11.08 17.18
C ARG A 171 -16.50 10.65 18.05
N TYR A 172 -15.37 10.31 17.43
CA TYR A 172 -14.19 9.78 18.10
C TYR A 172 -13.21 10.86 18.54
N LYS A 173 -13.46 12.16 18.25
CA LYS A 173 -12.54 13.27 18.51
C LYS A 173 -12.02 13.36 19.96
N ASN A 174 -12.77 12.83 20.92
CA ASN A 174 -12.41 12.87 22.34
C ASN A 174 -11.65 11.62 22.80
N TRP A 175 -11.37 10.64 21.92
CA TRP A 175 -10.65 9.40 22.25
C TRP A 175 -9.15 9.63 22.21
N LYS A 176 -8.69 10.61 22.99
CA LYS A 176 -7.31 11.11 22.92
C LYS A 176 -6.36 10.14 23.61
N ASN A 177 -5.28 9.82 22.90
CA ASN A 177 -4.16 9.07 23.45
C ASN A 177 -3.31 9.98 24.35
N THR A 178 -3.37 9.74 25.65
CA THR A 178 -2.53 10.41 26.66
C THR A 178 -1.44 9.51 27.24
N ASN A 179 -1.45 8.20 26.91
CA ASN A 179 -0.65 7.18 27.58
C ASN A 179 0.27 6.42 26.60
N ASN A 180 0.62 7.04 25.47
CA ASN A 180 1.45 6.46 24.40
C ASN A 180 0.87 5.20 23.74
N THR A 181 -0.43 4.90 23.89
CA THR A 181 -1.09 3.74 23.28
C THR A 181 -1.77 4.06 21.95
N CYS A 182 -1.08 4.79 21.07
CA CYS A 182 -1.65 5.25 19.80
C CYS A 182 -2.13 4.09 18.90
N GLY A 183 -1.42 2.95 18.90
CA GLY A 183 -1.82 1.75 18.17
C GLY A 183 -3.19 1.21 18.62
N PRO A 184 -3.38 0.88 19.91
CA PRO A 184 -4.69 0.52 20.47
C PRO A 184 -5.79 1.56 20.22
N HIS A 185 -5.48 2.86 20.25
CA HIS A 185 -6.46 3.90 19.92
C HIS A 185 -6.91 3.86 18.45
N ALA A 186 -5.97 3.72 17.52
CA ALA A 186 -6.28 3.57 16.11
C ALA A 186 -7.13 2.31 15.85
N ALA A 187 -6.75 1.17 16.45
CA ALA A 187 -7.55 -0.05 16.40
C ALA A 187 -8.97 0.14 16.94
N ALA A 188 -9.12 0.84 18.07
CA ALA A 188 -10.42 1.10 18.67
C ALA A 188 -11.34 1.90 17.74
N VAL A 189 -10.80 2.92 17.08
CA VAL A 189 -11.56 3.73 16.12
C VAL A 189 -11.95 2.93 14.88
N ILE A 190 -11.08 2.06 14.35
CA ILE A 190 -11.43 1.18 13.22
C ILE A 190 -12.58 0.24 13.60
N LEU A 191 -12.47 -0.45 14.75
CA LEU A 191 -13.51 -1.38 15.20
C LEU A 191 -14.82 -0.66 15.51
N ALA A 192 -14.76 0.50 16.18
CA ALA A 192 -15.94 1.31 16.46
C ALA A 192 -16.58 1.89 15.20
N TYR A 193 -15.79 2.24 14.18
CA TYR A 193 -16.31 2.71 12.89
C TYR A 193 -17.11 1.61 12.18
N ILE A 194 -16.57 0.39 12.15
CA ILE A 194 -17.28 -0.76 11.59
C ILE A 194 -18.55 -1.01 12.39
N ASP A 195 -18.46 -1.06 13.72
CA ASP A 195 -19.61 -1.26 14.62
C ASP A 195 -20.72 -0.22 14.41
N ASP A 196 -20.36 1.06 14.33
CA ASP A 196 -21.31 2.16 14.22
C ASP A 196 -21.97 2.21 12.82
N TYR A 197 -21.17 2.06 11.75
CA TYR A 197 -21.59 2.42 10.38
C TYR A 197 -21.71 1.27 9.39
N ILE A 198 -21.19 0.08 9.70
CA ILE A 198 -21.11 -1.02 8.72
C ILE A 198 -21.77 -2.29 9.26
N ASP A 199 -21.32 -2.78 10.41
CA ASP A 199 -21.71 -4.09 10.96
C ASP A 199 -21.53 -4.11 12.48
N ASP A 200 -22.63 -4.26 13.22
CA ASP A 200 -22.66 -4.20 14.68
C ASP A 200 -22.30 -5.51 15.39
N ARG A 201 -21.79 -6.48 14.64
CA ARG A 201 -21.31 -7.74 15.21
C ARG A 201 -19.87 -7.65 15.68
N ILE A 202 -19.14 -6.57 15.38
CA ILE A 202 -17.68 -6.54 15.59
C ILE A 202 -17.27 -6.17 17.02
N VAL A 203 -18.00 -5.28 17.70
CA VAL A 203 -17.70 -4.89 19.09
C VAL A 203 -18.82 -5.35 20.03
N PRO A 204 -18.53 -6.20 21.03
CA PRO A 204 -19.50 -6.58 22.05
C PRO A 204 -20.06 -5.36 22.82
N SER A 205 -21.38 -5.36 23.03
CA SER A 205 -22.10 -4.26 23.71
C SER A 205 -21.66 -4.03 25.17
N ASN A 206 -21.12 -5.07 25.82
CA ASN A 206 -20.53 -4.99 27.17
C ASN A 206 -19.12 -4.38 27.19
N ILE A 207 -18.43 -4.31 26.04
CA ILE A 207 -17.15 -3.62 25.86
C ILE A 207 -17.40 -2.16 25.48
N ARG A 208 -18.30 -1.91 24.52
CA ARG A 208 -18.68 -0.57 24.09
C ARG A 208 -20.13 -0.55 23.60
N THR A 209 -20.88 0.47 24.01
CA THR A 209 -22.20 0.75 23.42
C THR A 209 -22.05 1.33 22.00
N ARG A 210 -22.73 0.71 21.03
CA ARG A 210 -22.80 1.20 19.64
C ARG A 210 -23.25 2.66 19.59
N ASN A 211 -22.70 3.44 18.66
CA ASN A 211 -22.91 4.87 18.50
C ASN A 211 -22.56 5.72 19.74
N SER A 212 -21.75 5.21 20.68
CA SER A 212 -21.29 6.01 21.81
C SER A 212 -20.12 6.92 21.43
N THR A 213 -20.12 8.14 21.99
CA THR A 213 -18.95 9.04 22.00
C THR A 213 -17.91 8.65 23.05
N SER A 214 -18.20 7.68 23.91
CA SER A 214 -17.25 7.08 24.84
C SER A 214 -16.68 5.79 24.24
N PRO A 215 -15.37 5.51 24.42
CA PRO A 215 -14.79 4.23 24.00
C PRO A 215 -15.25 3.06 24.89
N GLY A 216 -15.90 3.33 26.03
CA GLY A 216 -16.20 2.29 27.02
C GLY A 216 -14.91 1.63 27.49
N LYS A 217 -14.86 0.29 27.43
CA LYS A 217 -13.67 -0.51 27.74
C LYS A 217 -12.81 -0.81 26.51
N LEU A 218 -13.25 -0.45 25.29
CA LEU A 218 -12.65 -0.91 24.04
C LEU A 218 -11.15 -0.63 23.94
N ILE A 219 -10.73 0.60 24.23
CA ILE A 219 -9.30 0.99 24.19
C ILE A 219 -8.50 0.24 25.25
N THR A 220 -9.04 0.08 26.47
CA THR A 220 -8.38 -0.63 27.56
C THR A 220 -8.20 -2.12 27.24
N GLU A 221 -9.23 -2.77 26.70
CA GLU A 221 -9.17 -4.16 26.25
C GLU A 221 -8.14 -4.32 25.11
N LEU A 222 -8.19 -3.44 24.10
CA LEU A 222 -7.21 -3.47 23.02
C LEU A 222 -5.78 -3.28 23.53
N ALA A 223 -5.56 -2.34 24.46
CA ALA A 223 -4.25 -2.11 25.05
C ALA A 223 -3.75 -3.32 25.86
N ALA A 224 -4.63 -3.98 26.63
CA ALA A 224 -4.30 -5.16 27.41
C ALA A 224 -3.90 -6.38 26.53
N HIS A 225 -4.44 -6.44 25.31
CA HIS A 225 -4.22 -7.55 24.38
C HIS A 225 -3.28 -7.20 23.21
N THR A 226 -2.75 -5.99 23.19
CA THR A 226 -1.72 -5.56 22.24
C THR A 226 -0.34 -5.75 22.87
N THR A 227 0.51 -6.59 22.27
CA THR A 227 1.90 -6.72 22.71
C THR A 227 2.64 -5.38 22.59
N ASN A 228 3.31 -4.93 23.64
CA ASN A 228 3.99 -3.62 23.68
C ASN A 228 3.07 -2.48 23.20
N PRO A 229 1.99 -2.18 23.93
CA PRO A 229 0.95 -1.25 23.49
C PRO A 229 1.44 0.19 23.38
N THR A 230 2.63 0.51 23.91
CA THR A 230 3.26 1.84 23.87
C THR A 230 4.28 2.04 22.74
N ALA A 231 4.69 0.96 22.05
CA ALA A 231 5.69 0.99 20.97
C ALA A 231 5.24 0.04 19.85
N THR A 232 4.06 0.32 19.29
CA THR A 232 3.28 -0.70 18.61
C THR A 232 3.68 -0.85 17.14
N ARG A 233 4.18 -2.05 16.79
CA ARG A 233 4.35 -2.49 15.40
C ARG A 233 2.99 -2.87 14.80
N PRO A 234 2.79 -2.84 13.47
CA PRO A 234 1.51 -3.19 12.84
C PRO A 234 0.96 -4.55 13.27
N VAL A 235 1.82 -5.58 13.34
CA VAL A 235 1.45 -6.92 13.84
C VAL A 235 0.91 -6.90 15.28
N ASN A 236 1.49 -6.08 16.16
CA ASN A 236 1.05 -5.98 17.55
C ASN A 236 -0.35 -5.36 17.63
N VAL A 237 -0.61 -4.29 16.87
CA VAL A 237 -1.94 -3.67 16.79
C VAL A 237 -2.96 -4.68 16.26
N SER A 238 -2.59 -5.43 15.21
CA SER A 238 -3.42 -6.50 14.64
C SER A 238 -3.73 -7.62 15.66
N ASN A 239 -2.78 -7.99 16.51
CA ASN A 239 -2.99 -8.97 17.57
C ASN A 239 -4.03 -8.50 18.60
N GLY A 240 -3.98 -7.22 19.00
CA GLY A 240 -5.01 -6.63 19.86
C GLY A 240 -6.39 -6.68 19.19
N MET A 241 -6.48 -6.33 17.91
CA MET A 241 -7.74 -6.43 17.14
C MET A 241 -8.24 -7.87 17.04
N TRP A 242 -7.34 -8.85 16.85
CA TRP A 242 -7.67 -10.27 16.79
C TRP A 242 -8.39 -10.73 18.05
N TYR A 243 -7.94 -10.28 19.23
CA TYR A 243 -8.59 -10.63 20.49
C TYR A 243 -10.07 -10.21 20.50
N ILE A 244 -10.38 -8.95 20.18
CA ILE A 244 -11.76 -8.45 20.15
C ILE A 244 -12.59 -9.17 19.09
N ILE A 245 -12.06 -9.27 17.86
CA ILE A 245 -12.77 -9.88 16.72
C ILE A 245 -13.06 -11.35 16.99
N SER A 246 -12.09 -12.12 17.50
CA SER A 246 -12.24 -13.57 17.71
C SER A 246 -13.33 -13.93 18.72
N LYS A 247 -13.64 -13.04 19.68
CA LYS A 247 -14.65 -13.27 20.71
C LYS A 247 -16.08 -13.19 20.19
N GLN A 248 -16.33 -12.42 19.13
CA GLN A 248 -17.70 -12.10 18.70
C GLN A 248 -17.92 -12.34 17.20
N ALA A 249 -16.91 -12.06 16.39
CA ALA A 249 -17.07 -11.86 14.95
C ALA A 249 -16.03 -12.62 14.13
N GLY A 250 -15.29 -13.55 14.76
CA GLY A 250 -14.18 -14.28 14.13
C GLY A 250 -14.59 -15.16 12.95
N LEU A 251 -15.88 -15.44 12.78
CA LEU A 251 -16.41 -16.11 11.58
C LEU A 251 -16.57 -15.17 10.38
N TYR A 252 -16.69 -13.86 10.62
CA TYR A 252 -17.00 -12.86 9.59
C TYR A 252 -15.84 -11.92 9.29
N PHE A 253 -14.94 -11.72 10.25
CA PHE A 253 -13.85 -10.76 10.14
C PHE A 253 -12.52 -11.33 10.60
N ALA A 254 -11.44 -10.74 10.08
CA ALA A 254 -10.09 -10.94 10.55
C ALA A 254 -9.32 -9.62 10.46
N PRO A 255 -8.44 -9.28 11.41
CA PRO A 255 -7.51 -8.18 11.23
C PRO A 255 -6.51 -8.50 10.11
N GLY A 256 -6.06 -7.46 9.44
CA GLY A 256 -4.94 -7.48 8.50
C GLY A 256 -3.93 -6.42 8.88
N TYR A 257 -2.68 -6.63 8.51
CA TYR A 257 -1.62 -5.64 8.71
C TYR A 257 -0.61 -5.71 7.58
N GLN A 258 0.15 -4.62 7.45
CA GLN A 258 1.31 -4.52 6.60
C GLN A 258 2.40 -3.83 7.42
N SER A 259 3.60 -4.41 7.49
CA SER A 259 4.67 -3.85 8.33
C SER A 259 5.56 -2.85 7.59
N VAL A 260 5.71 -2.99 6.27
CA VAL A 260 6.58 -2.19 5.38
C VAL A 260 6.05 -2.19 3.94
N GLY A 261 6.67 -1.46 3.03
CA GLY A 261 6.32 -1.39 1.61
C GLY A 261 5.29 -0.31 1.29
N THR A 262 4.74 -0.32 0.06
CA THR A 262 3.80 0.70 -0.43
C THR A 262 2.59 0.83 0.49
N THR A 263 2.56 1.85 1.35
CA THR A 263 1.40 2.13 2.20
C THR A 263 0.27 2.75 1.39
N TRP A 264 0.60 3.57 0.38
CA TRP A 264 -0.41 4.29 -0.39
C TRP A 264 -1.44 3.37 -1.05
N GLY A 265 -1.00 2.46 -1.92
CA GLY A 265 -1.91 1.60 -2.69
C GLY A 265 -2.84 0.79 -1.78
N LYS A 266 -2.29 0.16 -0.74
CA LYS A 266 -3.08 -0.61 0.21
C LYS A 266 -4.01 0.27 1.06
N ALA A 267 -3.54 1.44 1.53
CA ALA A 267 -4.39 2.36 2.28
C ALA A 267 -5.56 2.86 1.43
N VAL A 268 -5.31 3.24 0.18
CA VAL A 268 -6.35 3.65 -0.79
C VAL A 268 -7.32 2.50 -1.06
N GLU A 269 -6.85 1.27 -1.25
CA GLU A 269 -7.69 0.08 -1.39
C GLU A 269 -8.67 -0.05 -0.21
N LYS A 270 -8.17 0.09 1.04
CA LYS A 270 -9.01 -0.05 2.25
C LYS A 270 -9.92 1.14 2.50
N ILE A 271 -9.54 2.34 2.08
CA ILE A 271 -10.40 3.53 2.16
C ILE A 271 -11.54 3.47 1.13
N LYS A 272 -11.25 3.02 -0.10
CA LYS A 272 -12.26 2.82 -1.15
C LYS A 272 -13.18 1.64 -0.86
N GLY A 273 -12.59 0.53 -0.43
CA GLY A 273 -13.26 -0.73 -0.14
C GLY A 273 -13.59 -0.89 1.34
N PHE A 274 -13.71 -2.13 1.79
CA PHE A 274 -13.89 -2.44 3.21
C PHE A 274 -12.56 -2.27 3.98
N PRO A 275 -12.56 -1.67 5.19
CA PRO A 275 -13.69 -1.16 5.97
C PRO A 275 -13.94 0.35 5.80
N ASN A 276 -13.55 0.97 4.68
CA ASN A 276 -13.63 2.40 4.39
C ASN A 276 -12.76 3.30 5.29
N CYS A 277 -11.81 2.69 5.99
CA CYS A 277 -10.77 3.34 6.78
C CYS A 277 -9.61 2.37 7.02
N VAL A 278 -8.46 2.90 7.45
CA VAL A 278 -7.24 2.12 7.70
C VAL A 278 -6.40 2.79 8.78
N GLY A 279 -5.82 2.00 9.67
CA GLY A 279 -4.81 2.48 10.60
C GLY A 279 -3.48 2.67 9.86
N ILE A 280 -2.87 3.83 10.01
CA ILE A 280 -1.63 4.23 9.31
C ILE A 280 -0.56 4.53 10.35
N GLY A 281 0.57 3.83 10.25
CA GLY A 281 1.76 4.12 11.03
C GLY A 281 2.51 5.30 10.41
N LEU A 282 2.82 6.30 11.23
CA LEU A 282 3.66 7.45 10.88
C LEU A 282 5.04 7.23 11.47
N VAL A 283 6.07 7.63 10.72
CA VAL A 283 7.47 7.46 11.13
C VAL A 283 8.17 8.79 11.14
N LYS A 284 8.81 9.13 12.26
CA LYS A 284 9.56 10.38 12.43
C LYS A 284 10.64 10.52 11.36
N ALA A 285 11.39 9.44 11.11
CA ALA A 285 12.47 9.41 10.14
C ALA A 285 12.00 9.59 8.68
N PHE A 286 10.69 9.51 8.42
CA PHE A 286 10.09 9.78 7.10
C PHE A 286 9.51 11.21 7.03
N GLY A 287 9.82 12.07 8.01
CA GLY A 287 9.38 13.46 8.08
C GLY A 287 8.06 13.69 8.83
N SER A 288 7.55 12.69 9.55
CA SER A 288 6.34 12.85 10.37
C SER A 288 6.54 13.89 11.47
N THR A 289 5.77 14.99 11.41
CA THR A 289 5.72 15.99 12.49
C THR A 289 5.03 15.48 13.76
N TYR A 290 4.35 14.33 13.67
CA TYR A 290 3.76 13.62 14.81
C TYR A 290 4.77 12.69 15.51
N GLY A 291 5.99 12.57 14.97
CA GLY A 291 6.92 11.52 15.39
C GLY A 291 6.43 10.14 14.95
N ASP A 292 6.85 9.10 15.69
CA ASP A 292 6.34 7.75 15.51
C ASP A 292 4.93 7.64 16.13
N HIS A 293 3.92 7.43 15.30
CA HIS A 293 2.52 7.58 15.73
C HIS A 293 1.53 6.74 14.91
N TRP A 294 0.34 6.50 15.46
CA TRP A 294 -0.75 5.81 14.74
C TRP A 294 -1.96 6.72 14.58
N VAL A 295 -2.44 6.81 13.34
CA VAL A 295 -3.64 7.56 12.95
C VAL A 295 -4.61 6.67 12.19
N VAL A 296 -5.86 7.08 12.02
CA VAL A 296 -6.84 6.37 11.17
C VAL A 296 -7.15 7.20 9.94
N GLY A 297 -6.63 6.80 8.79
CA GLY A 297 -6.91 7.40 7.49
C GLY A 297 -8.27 6.95 6.95
N TYR A 298 -9.04 7.89 6.41
CA TYR A 298 -10.39 7.62 5.89
C TYR A 298 -10.74 8.42 4.63
N GLN A 299 -9.91 9.41 4.26
CA GLN A 299 -9.88 9.97 2.91
C GLN A 299 -8.45 10.04 2.41
N TYR A 300 -8.31 10.08 1.10
CA TYR A 300 -7.04 10.33 0.44
C TYR A 300 -7.22 11.37 -0.68
N LYS A 301 -6.13 12.03 -1.04
CA LYS A 301 -6.05 13.01 -2.12
C LYS A 301 -4.66 13.00 -2.73
N GLU A 302 -4.57 13.15 -4.04
CA GLU A 302 -3.33 13.50 -4.73
C GLU A 302 -3.44 14.96 -5.16
N ASP A 303 -2.44 15.78 -4.84
CA ASP A 303 -2.42 17.18 -5.29
C ASP A 303 -1.90 17.32 -6.73
N ALA A 304 -1.96 18.55 -7.26
CA ALA A 304 -1.52 18.85 -8.61
C ALA A 304 0.00 18.70 -8.83
N ASN A 305 0.78 18.59 -7.74
CA ASN A 305 2.22 18.35 -7.75
C ASN A 305 2.55 16.86 -7.53
N ASN A 306 1.57 15.98 -7.74
CA ASN A 306 1.70 14.55 -7.56
C ASN A 306 2.16 14.18 -6.14
N LYS A 307 1.65 14.84 -5.10
CA LYS A 307 1.87 14.44 -3.70
C LYS A 307 0.61 13.80 -3.13
N GLY A 308 0.79 12.63 -2.51
CA GLY A 308 -0.27 11.91 -1.80
C GLY A 308 -0.50 12.46 -0.39
N TYR A 309 -1.77 12.58 -0.01
CA TYR A 309 -2.21 13.00 1.32
C TYR A 309 -3.31 12.09 1.85
N PHE A 310 -3.33 11.86 3.16
CA PHE A 310 -4.46 11.27 3.86
C PHE A 310 -5.14 12.29 4.77
N LYS A 311 -6.47 12.19 4.86
CA LYS A 311 -7.22 12.81 5.95
C LYS A 311 -7.49 11.75 7.00
N CYS A 312 -7.19 12.08 8.26
CA CYS A 312 -7.17 11.12 9.34
C CYS A 312 -7.70 11.65 10.67
N TYR A 313 -8.14 10.70 11.48
CA TYR A 313 -8.26 10.87 12.93
C TYR A 313 -6.87 10.69 13.56
N ASP A 314 -6.38 11.69 14.27
CA ASP A 314 -4.98 11.76 14.72
C ASP A 314 -4.73 11.21 16.12
N SER A 315 -5.73 10.65 16.80
CA SER A 315 -5.62 10.18 18.18
C SER A 315 -5.23 11.26 19.21
N TRP A 316 -5.13 12.54 18.84
CA TRP A 316 -4.79 13.67 19.73
C TRP A 316 -5.85 14.76 19.77
N GLY A 317 -6.93 14.59 18.99
CA GLY A 317 -8.14 15.40 19.10
C GLY A 317 -8.62 15.97 17.78
N LYS A 318 -7.87 15.80 16.70
CA LYS A 318 -8.31 16.19 15.36
C LYS A 318 -8.88 14.97 14.65
N SER A 319 -10.13 15.07 14.25
CA SER A 319 -10.78 14.06 13.42
C SER A 319 -10.52 14.25 11.93
N ASP A 320 -9.89 15.35 11.52
CA ASP A 320 -9.70 15.79 10.13
C ASP A 320 -8.27 16.27 9.84
N ALA A 321 -7.30 15.76 10.59
CA ALA A 321 -5.89 16.05 10.34
C ALA A 321 -5.50 15.62 8.92
N THR A 322 -4.58 16.36 8.30
CA THR A 322 -4.01 16.04 6.99
C THR A 322 -2.56 15.63 7.18
N ILE A 323 -2.18 14.47 6.66
CA ILE A 323 -0.81 13.95 6.70
C ILE A 323 -0.32 13.67 5.28
N HIS A 324 1.00 13.75 5.08
CA HIS A 324 1.62 13.33 3.82
C HIS A 324 1.74 11.82 3.76
N ALA A 325 1.50 11.24 2.58
CA ALA A 325 1.66 9.81 2.34
C ALA A 325 3.12 9.35 2.52
N SER A 326 4.09 10.23 2.24
CA SER A 326 5.52 9.94 2.43
C SER A 326 5.91 9.68 3.88
N TRP A 327 5.10 10.12 4.86
CA TRP A 327 5.40 9.92 6.29
C TRP A 327 5.10 8.51 6.79
N THR A 328 4.53 7.67 5.93
CA THR A 328 3.79 6.49 6.39
C THR A 328 4.62 5.23 6.20
N LEU A 329 4.61 4.38 7.23
CA LEU A 329 5.16 3.03 7.17
C LEU A 329 4.27 2.09 7.99
N GLY A 330 3.76 1.08 7.30
CA GLY A 330 2.90 0.08 7.89
C GLY A 330 1.45 0.53 8.07
N LEU A 331 0.57 -0.48 8.08
CA LEU A 331 -0.88 -0.32 8.08
C LEU A 331 -1.53 -1.40 8.94
N VAL A 332 -2.72 -1.12 9.46
CA VAL A 332 -3.63 -2.13 10.02
C VAL A 332 -5.06 -1.88 9.58
N TRP A 333 -5.82 -2.95 9.38
CA TRP A 333 -7.22 -2.87 8.94
C TRP A 333 -8.00 -4.12 9.37
N VAL A 334 -9.29 -4.17 9.02
CA VAL A 334 -10.13 -5.37 9.14
C VAL A 334 -10.46 -5.87 7.74
N ASN A 335 -10.34 -7.18 7.52
CA ASN A 335 -10.84 -7.88 6.36
C ASN A 335 -12.18 -8.54 6.68
N LYS A 336 -13.05 -8.63 5.68
CA LYS A 336 -14.20 -9.52 5.68
C LYS A 336 -13.76 -10.92 5.22
N LYS A 337 -14.28 -11.97 5.86
CA LYS A 337 -14.04 -13.37 5.49
C LYS A 337 -15.02 -13.85 4.42
#